data_AF-A0A356E028-F1
#
_entry.id   AF-A0A356E028-F1
#
_cell.length_a   1.000
_cell.length_b   1.000
_cell.length_c   1.000
_cell.angle_alpha   90.00
_cell.angle_beta   90.00
_cell.angle_gamma   90.00
#
_symmetry.space_group_name_H-M   'P 1'
#
loop_
_entity.id
_entity.type
_entity.pdbx_description
1 polymer ?
#
loop_
_entity_poly.entity_id
_entity_poly.type
_entity_poly.pdbx_seq_one_letter_code
_entity_poly.pdbx_strand_id
1 'polypeptide(L)' 'KKDVKGANEFGITSIWFDWSPRYFHTVEHPSEQSCYTVRTYEDLYALVTELDKKAALGKALC' A
#
# COMPACT_ATOMS: atom_id res chain seq x y z
N LYS A 1 -8.50 -4.71 -6.75
CA LYS A 1 -9.36 -3.49 -6.67
C LYS A 1 -10.27 -3.50 -5.43
N LYS A 2 -11.08 -4.55 -5.19
CA LYS A 2 -11.96 -4.63 -3.99
C LYS A 2 -11.18 -4.57 -2.67
N ASP A 3 -9.99 -5.16 -2.62
CA ASP A 3 -9.17 -5.20 -1.39
C ASP A 3 -8.64 -3.81 -0.99
N VAL A 4 -8.14 -3.04 -1.96
CA VAL A 4 -7.66 -1.66 -1.73
C VAL A 4 -8.83 -0.74 -1.37
N LYS A 5 -9.95 -0.85 -2.08
CA LYS A 5 -11.15 -0.07 -1.78
C LYS A 5 -11.66 -0.35 -0.36
N GLY A 6 -11.77 -1.62 0.03
CA GLY A 6 -12.15 -2.00 1.39
C GLY A 6 -11.16 -1.46 2.42
N ALA A 7 -9.86 -1.66 2.22
CA ALA A 7 -8.84 -1.15 3.14
C ALA A 7 -8.96 0.37 3.36
N ASN A 8 -9.16 1.13 2.29
CA ASN A 8 -9.35 2.58 2.35
C ASN A 8 -10.63 2.97 3.12
N GLU A 9 -11.75 2.26 2.91
CA GLU A 9 -13.01 2.49 3.63
C GLU A 9 -12.90 2.20 5.14
N PHE A 10 -12.05 1.24 5.53
CA PHE A 10 -11.79 0.90 6.93
C PHE A 10 -10.64 1.70 7.58
N GLY A 11 -9.99 2.61 6.84
CA GLY A 11 -8.83 3.36 7.33
C GLY A 11 -7.60 2.48 7.56
N ILE A 12 -7.51 1.34 6.87
CA ILE A 12 -6.39 0.40 6.94
C ILE A 12 -5.34 0.81 5.91
N THR A 13 -4.08 0.89 6.34
CA THR A 13 -2.96 1.11 5.43
C THR A 13 -2.81 -0.04 4.44
N SER A 14 -2.89 0.29 3.15
CA SER A 14 -2.81 -0.68 2.06
C SER A 14 -1.46 -0.61 1.33
N ILE A 15 -0.90 -1.78 1.03
CA ILE A 15 0.32 -1.93 0.23
C ILE A 15 -0.01 -2.77 -1.00
N TRP A 16 0.22 -2.22 -2.19
CA TRP A 16 0.04 -2.91 -3.46
C TRP A 16 1.33 -3.60 -3.91
N PHE A 17 1.23 -4.87 -4.31
CA PHE A 17 2.35 -5.69 -4.75
C PHE A 17 2.35 -5.76 -6.28
N ASP A 18 3.14 -4.90 -6.91
CA ASP A 18 3.28 -4.79 -8.37
C ASP A 18 4.38 -5.72 -8.89
N TRP A 19 4.23 -7.02 -8.60
CA TRP A 19 5.26 -8.04 -8.89
C TRP A 19 4.93 -8.90 -10.11
N SER A 20 3.69 -8.84 -10.59
CA SER A 20 3.25 -9.60 -11.76
C SER A 20 2.77 -8.66 -12.85
N PRO A 21 3.30 -8.78 -14.08
CA PRO A 21 2.83 -7.99 -15.22
C PRO A 21 1.39 -8.34 -15.62
N ARG A 22 0.80 -9.37 -15.01
CA ARG A 22 -0.58 -9.80 -15.25
C ARG A 22 -1.61 -8.79 -14.72
N TYR A 23 -1.24 -7.94 -13.77
CA TYR A 23 -2.15 -7.04 -13.07
C TYR A 23 -1.74 -5.58 -13.22
N PHE A 24 -1.70 -5.08 -14.46
CA PHE A 24 -1.67 -3.64 -14.69
C PHE A 24 -3.03 -3.06 -14.32
N HIS A 25 -3.08 -2.30 -13.22
CA HIS A 25 -4.26 -1.58 -12.82
C HIS A 25 -4.03 -0.09 -13.00
N THR A 26 -4.59 0.48 -14.05
CA THR A 26 -4.91 1.90 -14.08
C THR A 26 -5.89 2.18 -12.94
N VAL A 27 -5.49 3.02 -12.00
CA VAL A 27 -6.35 3.47 -10.90
C VAL A 27 -7.43 4.34 -11.50
N GLU A 28 -8.68 3.89 -11.45
CA GLU A 28 -9.83 4.59 -12.06
C GLU A 28 -10.50 5.54 -11.08
N HIS A 29 -10.29 5.34 -9.78
CA HIS A 29 -10.90 6.15 -8.73
C HIS A 29 -9.94 6.33 -7.55
N PRO A 30 -9.91 7.50 -6.87
CA PRO A 30 -9.05 7.73 -5.72
C PRO A 30 -9.22 6.71 -4.59
N SER A 31 -10.43 6.14 -4.44
CA SER A 31 -10.71 5.07 -3.47
C SER A 31 -10.04 3.74 -3.81
N GLU A 32 -9.52 3.57 -5.02
CA GLU A 32 -8.78 2.38 -5.45
C GLU A 32 -7.26 2.59 -5.38
N GLN A 33 -6.80 3.78 -4.95
CA GLN A 33 -5.39 4.09 -4.76
C GLN A 33 -4.89 3.45 -3.46
N SER A 34 -3.86 2.62 -3.54
CA SER A 34 -3.18 2.11 -2.34
C SER A 34 -2.28 3.17 -1.74
N CYS A 35 -2.06 3.12 -0.42
CA CYS A 35 -1.13 4.05 0.23
C CYS A 35 0.31 3.88 -0.27
N TYR A 36 0.70 2.63 -0.56
CA TYR A 36 2.02 2.30 -1.06
C TYR A 36 1.96 1.30 -2.21
N THR A 37 3.02 1.27 -3.01
CA THR A 37 3.23 0.26 -4.05
C THR A 37 4.68 -0.22 -3.97
N VAL A 38 4.86 -1.53 -3.99
CA VAL A 38 6.18 -2.18 -3.98
C VAL A 38 6.33 -3.02 -5.25
N ARG A 39 7.50 -2.96 -5.88
CA ARG A 39 7.78 -3.67 -7.14
C ARG A 39 8.77 -4.81 -6.96
N THR A 40 9.51 -4.78 -5.86
CA THR A 40 10.51 -5.79 -5.49
C THR A 40 10.34 -6.22 -4.03
N TYR A 41 11.03 -7.29 -3.65
CA TYR A 41 11.07 -7.75 -2.26
C TYR A 41 11.84 -6.77 -1.37
N GLU A 42 12.86 -6.13 -1.92
CA GLU A 42 13.69 -5.12 -1.28
C GLU A 42 12.87 -3.86 -0.94
N ASP A 43 12.01 -3.42 -1.86
CA ASP A 43 11.08 -2.30 -1.61
C ASP A 43 10.16 -2.59 -0.42
N LEU A 44 9.66 -3.83 -0.33
CA LEU A 44 8.79 -4.25 0.76
C LEU A 44 9.54 -4.22 2.10
N TYR A 45 10.75 -4.77 2.15
CA TYR A 45 11.54 -4.78 3.38
C TYR A 45 11.86 -3.36 3.87
N ALA A 46 12.26 -2.49 2.95
CA ALA A 46 12.51 -1.08 3.24
C ALA A 46 11.24 -0.38 3.75
N LEU A 47 10.11 -0.59 3.08
CA LEU A 47 8.83 0.02 3.43
C LEU A 47 8.36 -0.43 4.82
N VAL A 48 8.38 -1.72 5.12
CA VAL A 48 7.96 -2.24 6.45
C VAL A 48 8.82 -1.63 7.55
N THR A 49 10.12 -1.52 7.34
CA THR A 49 11.05 -0.90 8.29
C THR A 49 10.71 0.59 8.53
N GLU A 50 10.27 1.31 7.50
CA GLU A 50 9.83 2.71 7.63
C GLU A 50 8.49 2.82 8.37
N LEU A 51 7.53 1.95 8.04
CA LEU A 51 6.21 1.93 8.65
C LEU A 51 6.28 1.62 10.15
N ASP A 52 7.13 0.68 10.55
CA ASP A 52 7.38 0.38 11.98
C ASP A 52 7.90 1.62 12.72
N LYS A 53 8.82 2.37 12.11
CA LYS A 53 9.32 3.62 12.71
C LYS A 53 8.22 4.67 12.81
N LYS A 54 7.38 4.82 11.79
CA LYS A 54 6.24 5.76 11.83
C LYS A 54 5.23 5.36 12.92
N ALA A 55 4.92 4.07 13.01
CA ALA A 55 4.01 3.53 14.02
C ALA A 55 4.55 3.75 15.44
N ALA A 56 5.83 3.49 15.68
CA ALA A 56 6.49 3.75 16.96
C ALA A 56 6.46 5.25 17.36
N LEU A 57 6.42 6.15 16.37
CA LEU A 57 6.32 7.59 16.57
C LEU A 57 4.86 8.11 16.61
N GLY A 58 3.86 7.23 16.51
CA GLY A 58 2.44 7.60 16.46
C GLY A 58 2.06 8.42 15.22
N LYS A 59 2.83 8.30 14.14
CA LYS A 59 2.60 9.03 12.88
C LYS A 59 1.58 8.30 12.02
N ALA A 60 0.88 9.07 11.20
CA ALA A 60 0.01 8.54 10.17
C ALA A 60 0.82 7.67 9.19
N LEU A 61 0.29 6.48 8.90
CA LEU A 61 0.92 5.49 8.01
C LEU A 61 0.47 5.68 6.56
N CYS A 62 -0.65 6.37 6.34
CA CYS A 62 -1.04 7.08 5.14
C CYS A 62 -1.37 8.51 5.61
#